data_AF-A0A7C5LPW0-F1
#
_entry.id   AF-A0A7C5LPW0-F1
#
_cell.length_a   1.000
_cell.length_b   1.000
_cell.length_c   1.000
_cell.angle_alpha   90.00
_cell.angle_beta   90.00
_cell.angle_gamma   90.00
#
_symmetry.space_group_name_H-M   'P 1'
#
loop_
_entity.id
_entity.type
_entity.pdbx_description
1 polymer ?
#
loop_
_entity_poly.entity_id
_entity_poly.type
_entity_poly.pdbx_seq_one_letter_code
_entity_poly.pdbx_strand_id
1 'polypeptide(L)' 'MTTAPRILFVCLGNICRSPTAEGVFRALAQEAGLTARTDSAGTSDWHIGDAPY' A
#
# COMPACT_ATOMS: atom_id res chain seq x y z
N MET A 1 -2.23 -4.21 -24.87
CA MET A 1 -1.37 -4.10 -23.68
C MET A 1 -2.19 -3.57 -22.53
N THR A 2 -2.69 -4.43 -21.65
CA THR A 2 -3.36 -4.00 -20.43
C THR A 2 -2.27 -3.67 -19.40
N THR A 3 -2.09 -2.37 -19.12
CA THR A 3 -1.17 -1.91 -18.08
C THR A 3 -1.58 -2.54 -16.75
N ALA A 4 -0.61 -3.04 -15.98
CA ALA A 4 -0.88 -3.56 -14.64
C ALA A 4 -1.58 -2.46 -13.79
N PRO A 5 -2.67 -2.80 -13.08
CA PRO A 5 -3.39 -1.83 -12.25
C PRO A 5 -2.46 -1.21 -11.20
N ARG A 6 -2.70 0.07 -10.90
CA ARG A 6 -1.97 0.84 -9.88
C ARG A 6 -2.90 1.11 -8.72
N ILE A 7 -2.50 0.72 -7.51
CA ILE A 7 -3.31 0.81 -6.30
C ILE A 7 -2.53 1.60 -5.24
N LEU A 8 -3.18 2.62 -4.68
CA LEU A 8 -2.63 3.42 -3.58
C LEU A 8 -3.52 3.25 -2.35
N PHE A 9 -2.96 2.73 -1.27
CA PHE A 9 -3.65 2.61 0.01
C PHE A 9 -3.47 3.90 0.81
N VAL A 10 -4.57 4.53 1.23
CA VAL A 10 -4.52 5.83 1.92
C VAL A 10 -5.13 5.74 3.30
N CYS A 11 -4.43 6.24 4.31
CA CYS A 11 -4.99 6.51 5.63
C CYS A 11 -4.52 7.89 6.13
N LEU A 12 -4.73 8.22 7.41
CA LEU A 12 -4.30 9.51 7.94
C LEU A 12 -2.77 9.66 7.91
N GLY A 13 -2.03 8.78 8.60
CA GLY A 13 -0.62 9.00 8.91
C GLY A 13 0.39 8.06 8.23
N ASN A 14 -0.04 7.17 7.34
CA ASN A 14 0.83 6.18 6.67
C ASN A 14 1.67 5.22 7.54
N ILE A 15 1.30 5.01 8.80
CA ILE A 15 2.10 4.22 9.76
C ILE A 15 1.39 2.96 10.29
N CYS A 16 0.08 2.83 10.10
CA CYS A 16 -0.68 1.66 10.58
C CYS A 16 -1.47 1.02 9.43
N ARG A 17 -2.59 1.65 9.05
CA ARG A 17 -3.60 1.02 8.19
C ARG A 17 -3.15 0.85 6.74
N SER A 18 -2.64 1.91 6.12
CA SER A 18 -2.22 1.87 4.71
C SER A 18 -1.01 0.96 4.45
N PRO A 19 0.11 1.01 5.20
CA PRO A 19 1.21 0.07 4.99
C PRO A 19 0.81 -1.38 5.28
N THR A 20 -0.05 -1.62 6.29
CA THR A 20 -0.61 -2.95 6.55
C THR A 20 -1.44 -3.45 5.36
N ALA A 21 -2.34 -2.61 4.84
CA ALA A 21 -3.17 -2.97 3.70
C ALA A 21 -2.33 -3.26 2.45
N GLU A 22 -1.27 -2.49 2.20
CA GLU A 22 -0.33 -2.75 1.11
C GLU A 22 0.38 -4.10 1.27
N GLY A 23 0.91 -4.39 2.46
CA GLY A 23 1.60 -5.64 2.75
C GLY A 23 0.69 -6.86 2.60
N VAL A 24 -0.52 -6.80 3.17
CA VAL A 24 -1.53 -7.86 3.07
C VAL A 24 -1.96 -8.06 1.61
N PHE A 25 -2.25 -6.98 0.88
CA PHE A 25 -2.62 -7.08 -0.53
C PHE A 25 -1.50 -7.70 -1.35
N ARG A 26 -0.24 -7.33 -1.12
CA ARG A 26 0.91 -7.89 -1.86
C ARG A 26 1.03 -9.40 -1.66
N ALA A 27 0.86 -9.88 -0.43
CA ALA A 27 0.88 -11.31 -0.12
C ALA A 27 -0.25 -12.06 -0.86
N LEU A 28 -1.50 -11.57 -0.73
CA LEU A 28 -2.67 -12.19 -1.37
C LEU A 28 -2.62 -12.11 -2.90
N ALA A 29 -2.13 -11.01 -3.46
CA ALA A 29 -1.98 -10.84 -4.90
C ALA A 29 -0.97 -11.82 -5.48
N GLN A 30 0.14 -12.06 -4.77
CA GLN A 30 1.13 -13.07 -5.15
C GLN A 30 0.52 -14.48 -5.13
N GLU A 31 -0.23 -14.84 -4.08
CA GLU A 31 -0.94 -16.12 -4.00
C GLU A 31 -1.98 -16.30 -5.12
N ALA A 32 -2.65 -15.22 -5.51
CA ALA A 32 -3.67 -15.23 -6.57
C ALA A 32 -3.10 -15.11 -8.00
N GLY A 33 -1.78 -14.97 -8.17
CA GLY A 33 -1.17 -14.71 -9.48
C GLY A 33 -1.56 -13.35 -10.09
N LEU A 34 -2.00 -12.40 -9.27
CA LEU A 34 -2.42 -11.07 -9.68
C LEU A 34 -1.21 -10.14 -9.78
N THR A 35 -1.01 -9.54 -10.95
CA THR A 35 0.01 -8.50 -11.14
C THR A 35 -0.59 -7.11 -10.94
N ALA A 36 -0.11 -6.38 -9.94
CA ALA A 36 -0.48 -4.99 -9.67
C ALA A 36 0.74 -4.20 -9.16
N ARG A 37 0.75 -2.89 -9.38
CA ARG A 37 1.70 -1.95 -8.74
C ARG A 37 1.03 -1.33 -7.53
N THR A 38 1.69 -1.39 -6.38
CA THR A 38 1.12 -0.91 -5.11
C THR A 38 2.02 0.12 -4.45
N ASP A 39 1.40 0.99 -3.66
CA ASP A 39 2.08 1.95 -2.77
C ASP A 39 1.11 2.32 -1.62
N SER A 40 1.60 3.01 -0.60
CA SER A 40 0.81 3.51 0.53
C SER A 40 1.16 4.96 0.90
N ALA A 41 0.14 5.75 1.27
CA ALA A 41 0.29 7.17 1.60
C ALA A 41 -0.58 7.61 2.79
N GLY A 42 -0.17 8.73 3.39
CA GLY A 42 -0.90 9.45 4.42
C GLY A 42 -1.57 10.71 3.84
N THR A 43 -2.73 11.09 4.35
CA THR A 43 -3.32 12.41 4.06
C THR A 43 -2.68 13.53 4.86
N SER A 44 -2.00 13.20 5.97
CA SER A 44 -1.14 14.11 6.73
C SER A 44 0.34 13.75 6.55
N ASP A 45 1.21 14.68 6.94
CA ASP A 45 2.66 14.61 6.82
C ASP A 45 3.39 14.32 8.15
N TRP A 46 2.65 14.05 9.22
CA TRP A 46 3.19 13.92 10.59
C TRP A 46 4.24 12.82 10.77
N HIS A 47 4.19 11.77 9.93
CA HIS A 47 5.01 10.57 10.05
C HIS A 47 5.87 10.32 8.81
N ILE A 48 6.19 11.37 8.05
CA ILE A 48 7.11 11.23 6.91
C ILE A 48 8.48 10.78 7.44
N GLY A 49 8.95 9.62 6.96
CA GLY A 49 10.23 9.03 7.36
C GLY A 49 10.15 8.09 8.56
N ASP A 50 9.01 8.03 9.26
CA ASP A 50 8.79 7.08 10.35
C ASP A 50 8.54 5.67 9.79
N ALA A 51 8.96 4.66 10.56
CA ALA A 51 8.62 3.27 10.25
C ALA A 51 7.15 2.98 10.56
N PRO A 52 6.49 2.08 9.79
CA PRO A 52 5.22 1.51 10.20
C PRO A 52 5.34 0.79 11.56
N TYR A 53 4.23 0.79 12.31
CA TYR A 53 4.11 0.08 13.60
C TYR A 53 3.65 -1.36 13.44
#